data_AF-A0AAU2S786-F1
#
_entry.id   AF-A0AAU2S786-F1
#
_cell.length_a   1.000
_cell.length_b   1.000
_cell.length_c   1.000
_cell.angle_alpha   90.00
_cell.angle_beta   90.00
_cell.angle_gamma   90.00
#
_symmetry.space_group_name_H-M   'P 1'
#
loop_
_entity.id
_entity.type
_entity.pdbx_description
1 polymer ?
#
loop_
_entity_poly.entity_id
_entity_poly.type
_entity_poly.pdbx_seq_one_letter_code
_entity_poly.pdbx_strand_id
1 'polypeptide(L)'
;MQQTSRRIRPRRLAALVSVTALTLGVCTSAGTGHLRALPTPAGAGPIALARSSAHGPCMIRGTAAVQMSEGVPTPGGYSRSTGTVRALTLMIDFSDAPGRGRALDRFDEFFPQTQDWFRTSSYGRLDYRAETPIPGWLRMPKSFASYGIERGAPFDPGYRDLVQDIVAAADPKVDFRSYDFLNVLVTPNAGPSALDTVLSVTFAGNPDAPVADGVPVANASFVYSRQDDGSGSYAQTGYRVLPHENGHVFGLPDLYTANGGGSVGHWDIMSEDWGANNDLLGWHKWKLGWLDTSQVSCVTTPGTTEYTLTPLAREGGAKLLFVPVSGRTGYAAELRTREGNDEAVCRPGLLIYEVNADVDTGMGPVTVYDSERDSGGCTRSPNVHAELSDAPFAPGEDFEDRRKGIRITVAGADLAGDYRVRVTRR
;
A
#
# COMPACT_ATOMS: atom_id res chain seq x y z
N MET A 1 40.33 -41.42 45.38
CA MET A 1 41.29 -40.46 44.80
C MET A 1 41.82 -41.07 43.50
N GLN A 2 41.07 -41.21 42.41
CA GLN A 2 40.28 -40.24 41.61
C GLN A 2 41.11 -39.16 40.89
N GLN A 3 40.92 -39.13 39.57
CA GLN A 3 41.71 -38.51 38.50
C GLN A 3 41.67 -36.98 38.48
N THR A 4 42.69 -36.34 37.89
CA THR A 4 42.49 -35.20 36.96
C THR A 4 43.44 -35.28 35.76
N SER A 5 42.96 -35.84 34.64
CA SER A 5 43.60 -35.72 33.32
C SER A 5 42.68 -34.90 32.42
N ARG A 6 43.12 -33.70 32.01
CA ARG A 6 42.33 -32.78 31.17
C ARG A 6 42.36 -33.23 29.71
N ARG A 7 41.38 -34.04 29.30
CA ARG A 7 41.01 -34.20 27.88
C ARG A 7 40.23 -32.96 27.41
N ILE A 8 40.78 -32.24 26.45
CA ILE A 8 40.05 -31.19 25.71
C ILE A 8 39.10 -31.89 24.72
N ARG A 9 37.79 -31.65 24.84
CA ARG A 9 36.78 -32.10 23.86
C ARG A 9 36.60 -31.03 22.78
N PRO A 10 36.42 -31.41 21.49
CA PRO A 10 36.02 -30.46 20.46
C PRO A 10 34.57 -30.02 20.69
N ARG A 11 34.31 -28.72 20.59
CA ARG A 11 32.94 -28.18 20.60
C ARG A 11 32.28 -28.45 19.25
N ARG A 12 31.23 -29.26 19.23
CA ARG A 12 30.29 -29.31 18.10
C ARG A 12 29.51 -27.99 18.11
N LEU A 13 29.64 -27.20 17.05
CA LEU A 13 28.70 -26.12 16.75
C LEU A 13 27.40 -26.78 16.25
N ALA A 14 26.39 -26.82 17.11
CA ALA A 14 25.03 -27.11 16.68
C ALA A 14 24.40 -25.80 16.22
N ALA A 15 24.16 -25.67 14.91
CA ALA A 15 23.37 -24.57 14.38
C ALA A 15 21.90 -24.78 14.79
N LEU A 16 21.38 -23.91 15.64
CA LEU A 16 19.95 -23.84 15.94
C LEU A 16 19.25 -23.15 14.77
N VAL A 17 18.69 -23.95 13.87
CA VAL A 17 17.71 -23.48 12.89
C VAL A 17 16.37 -23.37 13.62
N SER A 18 16.08 -22.19 14.16
CA SER A 18 14.76 -21.85 14.69
C SER A 18 13.88 -21.33 13.55
N VAL A 19 13.08 -22.22 12.97
CA VAL A 19 11.98 -21.82 12.06
C VAL A 19 10.86 -21.23 12.92
N THR A 20 10.76 -19.90 12.97
CA THR A 20 9.61 -19.24 13.57
C THR A 20 8.44 -19.28 12.59
N ALA A 21 7.59 -20.29 12.71
CA ALA A 21 6.33 -20.33 11.98
C ALA A 21 5.36 -19.29 12.61
N LEU A 22 5.22 -18.12 11.99
CA LEU A 22 4.15 -17.19 12.34
C LEU A 22 2.80 -17.82 11.97
N THR A 23 1.95 -18.05 12.97
CA THR A 23 0.56 -18.45 12.77
C THR A 23 -0.29 -17.20 12.54
N LEU A 24 -0.43 -16.80 11.28
CA LEU A 24 -1.24 -15.65 10.86
C LEU A 24 -2.74 -15.98 10.91
N GLY A 25 -3.50 -15.13 11.61
CA GLY A 25 -4.96 -15.06 11.52
C GLY A 25 -5.42 -13.88 10.66
N VAL A 26 -6.58 -14.04 10.00
CA VAL A 26 -7.42 -13.06 9.28
C VAL A 26 -7.62 -11.74 10.08
N CYS A 27 -7.80 -10.53 9.53
CA CYS A 27 -7.51 -9.93 8.20
C CYS A 27 -7.55 -8.38 8.30
N THR A 28 -7.29 -7.69 7.17
CA THR A 28 -7.59 -6.28 6.79
C THR A 28 -7.11 -5.14 7.72
N SER A 29 -6.16 -4.36 7.20
CA SER A 29 -5.73 -3.02 7.65
C SER A 29 -6.72 -1.92 7.23
N ALA A 30 -7.60 -2.20 6.27
CA ALA A 30 -8.78 -1.39 5.98
C ALA A 30 -9.94 -1.66 6.96
N GLY A 31 -10.22 -0.72 7.86
CA GLY A 31 -11.29 -0.84 8.85
C GLY A 31 -12.69 -0.55 8.29
N THR A 32 -13.65 -1.47 8.47
CA THR A 32 -14.98 -1.35 7.84
C THR A 32 -15.86 -0.25 8.46
N GLY A 33 -16.32 0.68 7.62
CA GLY A 33 -17.42 1.62 7.89
C GLY A 33 -18.60 1.32 6.97
N HIS A 34 -19.84 1.42 7.47
CA HIS A 34 -21.03 1.12 6.67
C HIS A 34 -21.33 2.26 5.68
N LEU A 35 -20.87 2.12 4.43
CA LEU A 35 -21.14 3.07 3.34
C LEU A 35 -22.64 3.19 3.03
N ARG A 36 -23.33 4.13 3.70
CA ARG A 36 -24.63 4.64 3.29
C ARG A 36 -24.44 5.95 2.54
N ALA A 37 -24.84 5.97 1.27
CA ALA A 37 -24.76 7.15 0.42
C ALA A 37 -25.74 8.24 0.90
N LEU A 38 -25.24 9.19 1.70
CA LEU A 38 -25.90 10.43 2.06
C LEU A 38 -25.03 11.62 1.59
N PRO A 39 -25.63 12.71 1.08
CA PRO A 39 -24.89 13.88 0.62
C PRO A 39 -24.41 14.72 1.81
N THR A 40 -23.18 14.47 2.27
CA THR A 40 -22.45 15.35 3.20
C THR A 40 -21.73 16.48 2.45
N PRO A 41 -21.44 17.62 3.11
CA PRO A 41 -20.63 18.68 2.52
C PRO A 41 -19.19 18.18 2.37
N ALA A 42 -18.83 17.83 1.13
CA ALA A 42 -17.53 17.26 0.84
C ALA A 42 -16.40 18.29 0.99
N GLY A 43 -15.32 17.90 1.68
CA GLY A 43 -13.99 18.42 1.36
C GLY A 43 -13.64 18.12 -0.10
N ALA A 44 -12.58 18.72 -0.63
CA ALA A 44 -12.19 18.54 -2.03
C ALA A 44 -11.86 17.06 -2.33
N GLY A 45 -12.86 16.32 -2.82
CA GLY A 45 -12.73 14.91 -3.17
C GLY A 45 -11.73 14.66 -4.31
N PRO A 46 -11.44 13.39 -4.63
CA PRO A 46 -10.47 13.06 -5.67
C PRO A 46 -10.80 13.78 -6.98
N ILE A 47 -9.81 14.48 -7.53
CA ILE A 47 -9.93 15.11 -8.85
C ILE A 47 -10.12 13.98 -9.84
N ALA A 48 -11.35 13.82 -10.32
CA ALA A 48 -11.68 12.75 -11.24
C ALA A 48 -10.80 12.83 -12.49
N LEU A 49 -10.10 11.74 -12.79
CA LEU A 49 -9.39 11.52 -14.06
C LEU A 49 -10.23 12.07 -15.22
N ALA A 50 -9.62 12.95 -16.02
CA ALA A 50 -10.29 13.52 -17.20
C ALA A 50 -10.73 12.37 -18.12
N ARG A 51 -12.06 12.14 -18.19
CA ARG A 51 -12.64 10.99 -18.90
C ARG A 51 -12.46 11.14 -20.41
N SER A 52 -11.33 10.68 -20.92
CA SER A 52 -11.16 10.36 -22.34
C SER A 52 -12.11 9.21 -22.70
N SER A 53 -12.94 9.41 -23.73
CA SER A 53 -13.87 8.39 -24.22
C SER A 53 -13.16 7.11 -24.66
N ALA A 54 -11.91 7.22 -25.13
CA ALA A 54 -11.07 6.09 -25.53
C ALA A 54 -10.71 5.14 -24.37
N HIS A 55 -10.76 5.62 -23.12
CA HIS A 55 -10.46 4.81 -21.92
C HIS A 55 -11.70 4.15 -21.32
N GLY A 56 -12.89 4.46 -21.83
CA GLY A 56 -14.18 3.92 -21.35
C GLY A 56 -14.16 2.41 -21.07
N PRO A 57 -13.71 1.56 -22.01
CA PRO A 57 -13.68 0.11 -21.84
C PRO A 57 -12.67 -0.41 -20.80
N CYS A 58 -11.65 0.40 -20.44
CA CYS A 58 -10.62 0.03 -19.47
C CYS A 58 -10.90 0.56 -18.05
N MET A 59 -11.86 1.47 -17.89
CA MET A 59 -12.37 1.91 -16.59
C MET A 59 -13.33 0.86 -16.00
N ILE A 60 -12.76 -0.27 -15.54
CA ILE A 60 -13.49 -1.33 -14.84
C ILE A 60 -14.12 -0.82 -13.54
N ARG A 61 -15.18 -1.50 -13.08
CA ARG A 61 -15.93 -1.12 -11.88
C ARG A 61 -16.41 -2.34 -11.10
N GLY A 62 -16.30 -2.28 -9.78
CA GLY A 62 -16.96 -3.21 -8.87
C GLY A 62 -18.45 -2.93 -8.74
N THR A 63 -19.14 -3.86 -8.08
CA THR A 63 -20.48 -3.62 -7.54
C THR A 63 -20.41 -2.72 -6.30
N ALA A 64 -21.52 -2.04 -5.98
CA ALA A 64 -21.57 -1.11 -4.85
C ALA A 64 -21.46 -1.76 -3.46
N ALA A 65 -21.41 -3.09 -3.39
CA ALA A 65 -21.17 -3.84 -2.15
C ALA A 65 -19.67 -4.01 -1.84
N VAL A 66 -18.80 -3.87 -2.86
CA VAL A 66 -17.37 -4.16 -2.74
C VAL A 66 -16.65 -3.03 -2.02
N GLN A 67 -15.93 -3.39 -0.96
CA GLN A 67 -15.16 -2.47 -0.13
C GLN A 67 -13.83 -2.15 -0.81
N MET A 68 -13.56 -0.85 -0.99
CA MET A 68 -12.33 -0.31 -1.59
C MET A 68 -11.98 -0.88 -2.98
N SER A 69 -13.02 -1.23 -3.76
CA SER A 69 -12.92 -1.77 -5.13
C SER A 69 -11.79 -1.16 -5.98
N GLU A 70 -11.09 -2.01 -6.74
CA GLU A 70 -10.10 -1.59 -7.76
C GLU A 70 -10.66 -0.72 -8.88
N GLY A 71 -11.98 -0.52 -8.94
CA GLY A 71 -12.64 0.24 -9.99
C GLY A 71 -12.14 1.69 -10.17
N VAL A 72 -12.25 2.17 -11.41
CA VAL A 72 -11.86 3.53 -11.82
C VAL A 72 -13.10 4.28 -12.36
N PRO A 73 -13.36 5.53 -11.92
CA PRO A 73 -12.64 6.29 -10.90
C PRO A 73 -12.91 5.78 -9.48
N THR A 74 -12.01 6.09 -8.55
CA THR A 74 -12.26 6.00 -7.10
C THR A 74 -13.54 6.77 -6.74
N PRO A 75 -14.45 6.21 -5.93
CA PRO A 75 -15.67 6.91 -5.53
C PRO A 75 -15.38 8.02 -4.51
N GLY A 76 -16.41 8.80 -4.13
CA GLY A 76 -16.27 9.84 -3.10
C GLY A 76 -16.11 9.26 -1.69
N GLY A 77 -15.62 10.10 -0.77
CA GLY A 77 -15.35 9.75 0.64
C GLY A 77 -13.86 9.76 0.98
N TYR A 78 -13.04 9.25 0.06
CA TYR A 78 -11.58 9.27 0.11
C TYR A 78 -11.02 10.69 -0.07
N SER A 79 -9.83 10.93 0.48
CA SER A 79 -9.11 12.18 0.25
C SER A 79 -8.48 12.20 -1.15
N ARG A 80 -8.27 13.40 -1.70
CA ARG A 80 -7.60 13.57 -2.99
C ARG A 80 -6.14 13.12 -2.93
N SER A 81 -5.67 12.52 -4.02
CA SER A 81 -4.32 11.97 -4.21
C SER A 81 -3.39 12.86 -5.06
N THR A 82 -3.83 14.06 -5.44
CA THR A 82 -3.09 14.95 -6.36
C THR A 82 -3.13 16.41 -5.94
N GLY A 83 -2.12 17.17 -6.38
CA GLY A 83 -1.86 18.53 -5.91
C GLY A 83 -1.26 18.56 -4.51
N THR A 84 -1.32 19.71 -3.84
CA THR A 84 -0.93 19.82 -2.42
C THR A 84 -1.95 19.14 -1.53
N VAL A 85 -1.53 18.13 -0.78
CA VAL A 85 -2.36 17.41 0.20
C VAL A 85 -1.74 17.57 1.59
N ARG A 86 -2.53 18.03 2.56
CA ARG A 86 -2.06 18.30 3.92
C ARG A 86 -2.56 17.23 4.89
N ALA A 87 -1.63 16.49 5.48
CA ALA A 87 -1.91 15.53 6.53
C ALA A 87 -1.69 16.17 7.90
N LEU A 88 -2.73 16.22 8.73
CA LEU A 88 -2.57 16.57 10.14
C LEU A 88 -1.90 15.39 10.84
N THR A 89 -0.69 15.55 11.36
CA THR A 89 0.04 14.48 12.05
C THR A 89 0.08 14.76 13.55
N LEU A 90 -0.65 13.95 14.32
CA LEU A 90 -0.72 14.03 15.78
C LEU A 90 -0.01 12.83 16.42
N MET A 91 0.87 13.10 17.37
CA MET A 91 1.51 12.07 18.19
C MET A 91 0.75 11.92 19.51
N ILE A 92 0.21 10.73 19.79
CA ILE A 92 -0.65 10.50 20.96
C ILE A 92 -0.04 9.52 21.97
N ASP A 93 -0.36 9.71 23.24
CA ASP A 93 0.00 8.79 24.32
C ASP A 93 -1.11 8.65 25.37
N PHE A 94 -0.94 7.72 26.31
CA PHE A 94 -1.96 7.32 27.27
C PHE A 94 -1.42 7.29 28.71
N SER A 95 -2.30 7.09 29.70
CA SER A 95 -1.92 7.01 31.12
C SER A 95 -1.17 5.72 31.49
N ASP A 96 -1.53 4.60 30.87
CA ASP A 96 -0.92 3.26 30.99
C ASP A 96 0.23 3.05 30.00
N ALA A 97 0.14 3.67 28.82
CA ALA A 97 1.20 3.72 27.81
C ALA A 97 1.66 5.18 27.59
N PRO A 98 2.49 5.75 28.49
CA PRO A 98 3.02 7.10 28.33
C PRO A 98 4.12 7.16 27.25
N GLY A 99 4.14 8.28 26.53
CA GLY A 99 5.11 8.61 25.51
C GLY A 99 6.51 8.78 26.09
N ARG A 100 7.50 8.11 25.49
CA ARG A 100 8.91 8.22 25.88
C ARG A 100 9.64 9.14 24.91
N GLY A 101 10.54 9.99 25.44
CA GLY A 101 11.28 10.96 24.62
C GLY A 101 10.40 12.09 24.11
N ARG A 102 10.85 12.80 23.07
CA ARG A 102 10.05 13.83 22.40
C ARG A 102 9.04 13.15 21.50
N ALA A 103 7.84 13.70 21.39
CA ALA A 103 6.88 13.26 20.38
C ALA A 103 7.43 13.44 18.96
N LEU A 104 8.22 14.49 18.72
CA LEU A 104 8.93 14.66 17.44
C LEU A 104 9.86 13.49 17.10
N ASP A 105 10.44 12.77 18.07
CA ASP A 105 11.24 11.57 17.78
C ASP A 105 10.40 10.48 17.08
N ARG A 106 9.08 10.43 17.34
CA ARG A 106 8.11 9.55 16.67
C ARG A 106 7.62 10.11 15.33
N PHE A 107 7.68 11.41 15.11
CA PHE A 107 7.43 12.03 13.80
C PHE A 107 8.61 11.78 12.84
N ASP A 108 9.82 11.98 13.34
CA ASP A 108 11.11 11.80 12.65
C ASP A 108 11.36 10.32 12.26
N GLU A 109 10.57 9.36 12.77
CA GLU A 109 10.56 7.95 12.32
C GLU A 109 9.94 7.78 10.91
N PHE A 110 9.11 8.73 10.43
CA PHE A 110 8.38 8.62 9.17
C PHE A 110 8.71 9.70 8.13
N PHE A 111 9.23 10.85 8.57
CA PHE A 111 9.45 12.04 7.75
C PHE A 111 10.92 12.46 7.77
N PRO A 112 11.52 12.81 6.61
CA PRO A 112 10.89 13.07 5.31
C PRO A 112 10.61 11.85 4.42
N GLN A 113 10.99 10.63 4.81
CA GLN A 113 10.97 9.44 3.93
C GLN A 113 9.61 9.20 3.26
N THR A 114 8.50 9.34 3.98
CA THR A 114 7.14 9.22 3.44
C THR A 114 6.85 10.26 2.34
N GLN A 115 7.33 11.49 2.49
CA GLN A 115 7.17 12.54 1.49
C GLN A 115 7.99 12.25 0.23
N ASP A 116 9.22 11.75 0.41
CA ASP A 116 10.09 11.37 -0.71
C ASP A 116 9.56 10.14 -1.46
N TRP A 117 8.97 9.18 -0.76
CA TRP A 117 8.30 8.02 -1.36
C TRP A 117 7.10 8.43 -2.22
N PHE A 118 6.21 9.29 -1.70
CA PHE A 118 5.05 9.80 -2.46
C PHE A 118 5.47 10.70 -3.63
N ARG A 119 6.50 11.54 -3.44
CA ARG A 119 7.07 12.39 -4.50
C ARG A 119 7.62 11.55 -5.65
N THR A 120 8.34 10.48 -5.33
CA THR A 120 8.90 9.52 -6.30
C THR A 120 7.78 8.75 -7.01
N SER A 121 6.84 8.18 -6.25
CA SER A 121 5.76 7.36 -6.80
C SER A 121 4.81 8.15 -7.72
N SER A 122 4.50 9.39 -7.35
CA SER A 122 3.54 10.24 -8.07
C SER A 122 4.14 11.08 -9.21
N TYR A 123 5.45 10.98 -9.48
CA TYR A 123 6.15 11.88 -10.41
C TYR A 123 5.94 13.37 -10.04
N GLY A 124 5.97 13.66 -8.73
CA GLY A 124 5.69 15.00 -8.18
C GLY A 124 4.23 15.48 -8.29
N ARG A 125 3.28 14.66 -8.75
CA ARG A 125 1.84 15.03 -8.82
C ARG A 125 1.17 15.13 -7.47
N LEU A 126 1.73 14.48 -6.44
CA LEU A 126 1.33 14.61 -5.05
C LEU A 126 2.39 15.39 -4.27
N ASP A 127 2.05 16.62 -3.87
CA ASP A 127 2.79 17.45 -2.94
C ASP A 127 2.27 17.15 -1.53
N TYR A 128 2.77 16.04 -0.96
CA TYR A 128 2.40 15.54 0.37
C TYR A 128 3.04 16.43 1.45
N ARG A 129 2.22 16.97 2.36
CA ARG A 129 2.66 17.82 3.46
C ARG A 129 2.13 17.30 4.79
N ALA A 130 3.00 16.63 5.56
CA ALA A 130 2.73 16.36 6.97
C ALA A 130 2.98 17.62 7.79
N GLU A 131 2.03 17.95 8.67
CA GLU A 131 2.15 19.07 9.59
C GLU A 131 1.80 18.61 11.00
N THR A 132 2.64 18.96 11.98
CA THR A 132 2.40 18.66 13.39
C THR A 132 2.31 19.95 14.22
N PRO A 133 1.16 20.65 14.20
CA PRO A 133 0.94 21.87 14.98
C PRO A 133 0.96 21.62 16.49
N ILE A 134 0.85 20.36 16.92
CA ILE A 134 1.03 19.91 18.31
C ILE A 134 2.29 19.04 18.37
N PRO A 135 3.49 19.62 18.55
CA PRO A 135 4.78 18.89 18.49
C PRO A 135 5.11 18.07 19.75
N GLY A 136 4.20 18.05 20.74
CA GLY A 136 4.30 17.28 21.98
C GLY A 136 3.28 16.15 22.01
N TRP A 137 3.44 15.22 22.95
CA TRP A 137 2.47 14.12 23.11
C TRP A 137 1.09 14.67 23.47
N LEU A 138 0.11 14.42 22.61
CA LEU A 138 -1.29 14.72 22.87
C LEU A 138 -1.87 13.59 23.75
N ARG A 139 -1.82 13.81 25.06
CA ARG A 139 -2.33 12.85 26.05
C ARG A 139 -3.82 12.61 25.89
N MET A 140 -4.18 11.37 25.61
CA MET A 140 -5.56 10.90 25.61
C MET A 140 -6.14 10.86 27.05
N PRO A 141 -7.43 11.14 27.24
CA PRO A 141 -8.06 11.22 28.55
C PRO A 141 -8.26 9.84 29.21
N LYS A 142 -8.45 8.80 28.40
CA LYS A 142 -8.57 7.40 28.84
C LYS A 142 -7.26 6.64 28.67
N SER A 143 -7.14 5.47 29.31
CA SER A 143 -5.99 4.57 29.14
C SER A 143 -6.09 3.82 27.81
N PHE A 144 -4.97 3.39 27.20
CA PHE A 144 -4.98 2.63 25.95
C PHE A 144 -5.87 1.38 26.07
N ALA A 145 -5.69 0.62 27.16
CA ALA A 145 -6.48 -0.59 27.41
C ALA A 145 -7.99 -0.35 27.48
N SER A 146 -8.43 0.87 27.84
CA SER A 146 -9.86 1.19 27.97
C SER A 146 -10.59 1.46 26.65
N TYR A 147 -9.86 1.71 25.55
CA TYR A 147 -10.46 1.80 24.22
C TYR A 147 -10.77 0.41 23.61
N GLY A 148 -10.24 -0.67 24.19
CA GLY A 148 -10.49 -2.04 23.71
C GLY A 148 -9.97 -2.31 22.29
N ILE A 149 -8.92 -1.61 21.87
CA ILE A 149 -8.35 -1.73 20.52
C ILE A 149 -7.46 -2.98 20.45
N GLU A 150 -7.94 -3.97 19.73
CA GLU A 150 -7.26 -5.22 19.40
C GLU A 150 -7.09 -5.36 17.87
N ARG A 151 -6.38 -6.40 17.41
CA ARG A 151 -6.15 -6.59 15.96
C ARG A 151 -7.45 -6.92 15.22
N GLY A 152 -7.71 -6.18 14.15
CA GLY A 152 -8.94 -6.29 13.38
C GLY A 152 -10.17 -5.70 14.10
N ALA A 153 -9.97 -4.88 15.15
CA ALA A 153 -11.07 -4.18 15.79
C ALA A 153 -11.80 -3.26 14.79
N PRO A 154 -13.15 -3.31 14.71
CA PRO A 154 -13.93 -2.41 13.87
C PRO A 154 -13.87 -0.97 14.40
N PHE A 155 -14.44 -0.02 13.64
CA PHE A 155 -14.46 1.39 14.07
C PHE A 155 -15.17 1.58 15.43
N ASP A 156 -16.24 0.82 15.65
CA ASP A 156 -17.11 0.97 16.81
C ASP A 156 -16.93 -0.13 17.87
N PRO A 157 -16.86 0.21 19.17
CA PRO A 157 -16.84 1.56 19.73
C PRO A 157 -15.43 2.18 19.81
N GLY A 158 -14.37 1.37 19.81
CA GLY A 158 -13.04 1.76 20.29
C GLY A 158 -12.37 2.89 19.51
N TYR A 159 -12.36 2.80 18.17
CA TYR A 159 -11.78 3.84 17.33
C TYR A 159 -12.67 5.09 17.23
N ARG A 160 -14.00 4.96 17.27
CA ARG A 160 -14.91 6.11 17.39
C ARG A 160 -14.58 6.91 18.66
N ASP A 161 -14.53 6.23 19.81
CA ASP A 161 -14.19 6.84 21.09
C ASP A 161 -12.81 7.52 21.03
N LEU A 162 -11.81 6.86 20.43
CA LEU A 162 -10.48 7.42 20.27
C LEU A 162 -10.46 8.67 19.36
N VAL A 163 -11.17 8.67 18.22
CA VAL A 163 -11.26 9.86 17.36
C VAL A 163 -12.01 10.99 18.06
N GLN A 164 -13.07 10.70 18.82
CA GLN A 164 -13.78 11.72 19.62
C GLN A 164 -12.86 12.38 20.64
N ASP A 165 -12.07 11.58 21.38
CA ASP A 165 -11.13 12.08 22.38
C ASP A 165 -9.94 12.83 21.75
N ILE A 166 -9.47 12.41 20.56
CA ILE A 166 -8.45 13.14 19.77
C ILE A 166 -8.99 14.50 19.33
N VAL A 167 -10.19 14.54 18.73
CA VAL A 167 -10.83 15.78 18.27
C VAL A 167 -11.00 16.75 19.44
N ALA A 168 -11.59 16.31 20.54
CA ALA A 168 -11.81 17.14 21.72
C ALA A 168 -10.51 17.73 22.32
N ALA A 169 -9.38 17.04 22.18
CA ALA A 169 -8.08 17.48 22.69
C ALA A 169 -7.28 18.37 21.71
N ALA A 170 -7.58 18.29 20.41
CA ALA A 170 -6.85 18.95 19.32
C ALA A 170 -7.56 20.18 18.71
N ASP A 171 -8.88 20.11 18.53
CA ASP A 171 -9.74 21.15 17.92
C ASP A 171 -9.54 22.56 18.55
N PRO A 172 -9.36 22.73 19.88
CA PRO A 172 -9.02 24.03 20.48
C PRO A 172 -7.64 24.63 20.09
N LYS A 173 -6.82 23.92 19.30
CA LYS A 173 -5.45 24.29 18.91
C LYS A 173 -5.20 24.20 17.40
N VAL A 174 -6.08 23.53 16.65
CA VAL A 174 -5.86 23.13 15.26
C VAL A 174 -7.17 23.25 14.49
N ASP A 175 -7.17 24.01 13.40
CA ASP A 175 -8.31 24.10 12.49
C ASP A 175 -8.30 22.91 11.51
N PHE A 176 -9.15 21.92 11.76
CA PHE A 176 -9.24 20.68 10.98
C PHE A 176 -9.61 20.92 9.50
N ARG A 177 -10.24 22.06 9.16
CA ARG A 177 -10.55 22.42 7.76
C ARG A 177 -9.32 22.73 6.93
N SER A 178 -8.16 22.92 7.57
CA SER A 178 -6.88 23.13 6.91
C SER A 178 -6.22 21.84 6.40
N TYR A 179 -6.81 20.68 6.70
CA TYR A 179 -6.20 19.37 6.48
C TYR A 179 -7.11 18.45 5.65
N ASP A 180 -6.51 17.61 4.81
CA ASP A 180 -7.19 16.67 3.93
C ASP A 180 -7.48 15.32 4.62
N PHE A 181 -6.70 14.95 5.64
CA PHE A 181 -6.87 13.76 6.48
C PHE A 181 -6.00 13.81 7.76
N LEU A 182 -6.19 12.84 8.65
CA LEU A 182 -5.49 12.69 9.93
C LEU A 182 -4.52 11.49 9.93
N ASN A 183 -3.29 11.72 10.36
CA ASN A 183 -2.34 10.69 10.81
C ASN A 183 -2.26 10.71 12.33
N VAL A 184 -2.51 9.56 12.96
CA VAL A 184 -2.37 9.34 14.40
C VAL A 184 -1.15 8.45 14.65
N LEU A 185 -0.02 9.08 14.98
CA LEU A 185 1.20 8.36 15.33
C LEU A 185 1.16 8.00 16.81
N VAL A 186 0.72 6.79 17.10
CA VAL A 186 0.56 6.30 18.48
C VAL A 186 1.95 6.04 19.08
N THR A 187 2.12 6.30 20.38
CA THR A 187 3.35 5.97 21.09
C THR A 187 3.68 4.46 20.93
N PRO A 188 4.93 4.08 20.61
CA PRO A 188 5.26 2.71 20.18
C PRO A 188 5.23 1.65 21.29
N ASN A 189 4.81 2.03 22.51
CA ASN A 189 4.58 1.14 23.65
C ASN A 189 3.09 1.01 24.03
N ALA A 190 2.18 1.50 23.19
CA ALA A 190 0.75 1.23 23.29
C ALA A 190 0.42 0.02 22.41
N GLY A 191 0.07 -1.10 23.04
CA GLY A 191 -0.16 -2.37 22.37
C GLY A 191 1.08 -3.28 22.28
N PRO A 192 0.93 -4.46 21.65
CA PRO A 192 1.99 -5.45 21.43
C PRO A 192 3.04 -4.97 20.40
N SER A 193 4.16 -5.71 20.30
CA SER A 193 5.14 -5.47 19.24
C SER A 193 4.52 -5.71 17.87
N ALA A 194 4.96 -4.98 16.84
CA ALA A 194 4.45 -5.17 15.48
C ALA A 194 4.80 -6.57 14.92
N LEU A 195 5.88 -7.19 15.43
CA LEU A 195 6.25 -8.59 15.18
C LEU A 195 5.27 -9.61 15.81
N ASP A 196 4.61 -9.24 16.91
CA ASP A 196 3.62 -10.11 17.57
C ASP A 196 2.25 -9.93 16.94
N THR A 197 1.89 -8.68 16.59
CA THR A 197 0.54 -8.29 16.18
C THR A 197 0.58 -6.90 15.51
N VAL A 198 0.23 -6.84 14.22
CA VAL A 198 0.00 -5.57 13.52
C VAL A 198 -1.33 -4.97 13.99
N LEU A 199 -1.28 -3.75 14.54
CA LEU A 199 -2.45 -2.96 14.94
C LEU A 199 -2.69 -1.71 14.07
N SER A 200 -1.74 -1.37 13.19
CA SER A 200 -1.93 -0.25 12.26
C SER A 200 -3.15 -0.51 11.37
N VAL A 201 -3.92 0.55 11.14
CA VAL A 201 -5.22 0.50 10.46
C VAL A 201 -5.56 1.88 9.90
N THR A 202 -6.30 1.91 8.80
CA THR A 202 -6.90 3.12 8.27
C THR A 202 -8.41 2.97 8.15
N PHE A 203 -9.11 4.00 8.62
CA PHE A 203 -10.53 4.21 8.35
C PHE A 203 -10.63 5.32 7.32
N ALA A 204 -11.03 4.97 6.09
CA ALA A 204 -11.15 5.90 4.97
C ALA A 204 -12.58 5.96 4.44
N GLY A 205 -13.03 7.17 4.07
CA GLY A 205 -14.40 7.44 3.65
C GLY A 205 -15.47 7.12 4.71
N ASN A 206 -15.11 7.07 6.00
CA ASN A 206 -16.00 6.64 7.08
C ASN A 206 -17.13 7.67 7.31
N PRO A 207 -18.41 7.35 6.99
CA PRO A 207 -19.50 8.30 7.09
C PRO A 207 -19.93 8.57 8.53
N ASP A 208 -19.59 7.67 9.47
CA ASP A 208 -19.96 7.77 10.87
C ASP A 208 -18.85 8.40 11.73
N ALA A 209 -17.80 8.95 11.11
CA ALA A 209 -16.69 9.57 11.83
C ALA A 209 -17.11 10.84 12.62
N PRO A 210 -16.48 11.11 13.78
CA PRO A 210 -16.63 12.39 14.49
C PRO A 210 -16.31 13.61 13.63
N VAL A 211 -16.89 14.75 14.01
CA VAL A 211 -16.76 16.03 13.30
C VAL A 211 -15.92 17.01 14.14
N ALA A 212 -14.97 17.69 13.49
CA ALA A 212 -14.12 18.75 14.03
C ALA A 212 -14.21 19.97 13.12
N ASP A 213 -14.27 21.20 13.65
CA ASP A 213 -14.49 22.44 12.85
C ASP A 213 -15.62 22.40 11.78
N GLY A 214 -16.59 21.49 11.90
CA GLY A 214 -17.64 21.26 10.91
C GLY A 214 -17.27 20.35 9.72
N VAL A 215 -16.09 19.74 9.72
CA VAL A 215 -15.67 18.69 8.77
C VAL A 215 -15.60 17.31 9.44
N PRO A 216 -16.04 16.23 8.78
CA PRO A 216 -15.92 14.87 9.33
C PRO A 216 -14.47 14.39 9.23
N VAL A 217 -13.95 13.79 10.31
CA VAL A 217 -12.62 13.15 10.36
C VAL A 217 -12.72 11.74 9.74
N ALA A 218 -13.24 11.68 8.51
CA ALA A 218 -13.63 10.45 7.80
C ALA A 218 -12.46 9.66 7.21
N ASN A 219 -11.27 10.26 7.18
CA ASN A 219 -10.02 9.67 6.71
C ASN A 219 -8.97 9.81 7.82
N ALA A 220 -8.68 8.70 8.50
CA ALA A 220 -7.75 8.65 9.62
C ALA A 220 -6.92 7.35 9.58
N SER A 221 -5.59 7.50 9.51
CA SER A 221 -4.61 6.41 9.61
C SER A 221 -4.03 6.37 11.02
N PHE A 222 -3.99 5.19 11.64
CA PHE A 222 -3.43 4.95 12.97
C PHE A 222 -2.19 4.08 12.87
N VAL A 223 -1.05 4.59 13.34
CA VAL A 223 0.23 3.85 13.27
C VAL A 223 0.72 3.49 14.68
N TYR A 224 0.60 2.21 15.00
CA TYR A 224 1.03 1.63 16.27
C TYR A 224 2.46 1.07 16.18
N SER A 225 3.11 0.94 17.34
CA SER A 225 4.39 0.22 17.50
C SER A 225 5.52 0.71 16.57
N ARG A 226 6.68 0.06 16.61
CA ARG A 226 7.73 0.25 15.59
C ARG A 226 7.66 -0.90 14.61
N GLN A 227 7.73 -0.59 13.32
CA GLN A 227 7.84 -1.58 12.24
C GLN A 227 9.29 -2.08 12.12
N ASP A 228 9.86 -2.49 13.25
CA ASP A 228 11.20 -3.09 13.32
C ASP A 228 11.04 -4.60 13.16
N ASP A 229 11.46 -5.09 12.00
CA ASP A 229 11.40 -6.50 11.62
C ASP A 229 12.55 -7.34 12.22
N GLY A 230 13.43 -6.71 13.01
CA GLY A 230 14.62 -7.36 13.56
C GLY A 230 15.71 -7.65 12.53
N SER A 231 15.54 -7.25 11.26
CA SER A 231 16.57 -7.39 10.22
C SER A 231 17.69 -6.36 10.37
N GLY A 232 17.48 -5.33 11.21
CA GLY A 232 18.35 -4.17 11.32
C GLY A 232 18.12 -3.11 10.24
N SER A 233 17.09 -3.26 9.40
CA SER A 233 16.75 -2.29 8.33
C SER A 233 15.79 -1.18 8.77
N TYR A 234 15.38 -1.15 10.04
CA TYR A 234 14.35 -0.23 10.56
C TYR A 234 14.55 1.24 10.16
N ALA A 235 15.78 1.75 10.18
CA ALA A 235 16.08 3.14 9.81
C ALA A 235 15.83 3.45 8.32
N GLN A 236 15.84 2.42 7.47
CA GLN A 236 15.56 2.49 6.03
C GLN A 236 14.11 2.12 5.70
N THR A 237 13.50 1.20 6.44
CA THR A 237 12.24 0.54 6.04
C THR A 237 11.06 0.82 6.97
N GLY A 238 11.30 1.23 8.21
CA GLY A 238 10.28 1.37 9.26
C GLY A 238 9.22 2.44 9.00
N TYR A 239 9.45 3.35 8.06
CA TYR A 239 8.49 4.37 7.64
C TYR A 239 7.35 3.80 6.77
N ARG A 240 7.56 2.66 6.08
CA ARG A 240 6.75 2.19 4.94
C ARG A 240 5.29 1.86 5.25
N VAL A 241 4.96 1.57 6.51
CA VAL A 241 3.55 1.44 6.94
C VAL A 241 2.76 2.73 6.68
N LEU A 242 3.36 3.92 6.83
CA LEU A 242 2.61 5.17 6.68
C LEU A 242 2.15 5.44 5.22
N PRO A 243 2.97 5.26 4.17
CA PRO A 243 2.48 5.32 2.79
C PRO A 243 1.50 4.19 2.43
N HIS A 244 1.61 3.00 3.01
CA HIS A 244 0.58 1.94 2.89
C HIS A 244 -0.78 2.42 3.44
N GLU A 245 -0.81 2.84 4.71
CA GLU A 245 -2.01 3.33 5.39
C GLU A 245 -2.62 4.55 4.68
N ASN A 246 -1.78 5.46 4.19
CA ASN A 246 -2.25 6.60 3.41
C ASN A 246 -2.69 6.23 1.98
N GLY A 247 -2.26 5.08 1.43
CA GLY A 247 -2.84 4.50 0.22
C GLY A 247 -4.33 4.20 0.38
N HIS A 248 -4.75 3.73 1.56
CA HIS A 248 -6.17 3.55 1.88
C HIS A 248 -6.94 4.87 1.96
N VAL A 249 -6.34 5.93 2.53
CA VAL A 249 -6.90 7.29 2.54
C VAL A 249 -7.21 7.80 1.11
N PHE A 250 -6.41 7.40 0.13
CA PHE A 250 -6.61 7.71 -1.29
C PHE A 250 -7.50 6.70 -2.05
N GLY A 251 -8.00 5.67 -1.37
CA GLY A 251 -8.95 4.68 -1.91
C GLY A 251 -8.32 3.48 -2.62
N LEU A 252 -7.12 3.05 -2.21
CA LEU A 252 -6.52 1.78 -2.61
C LEU A 252 -6.89 0.65 -1.62
N PRO A 253 -7.23 -0.56 -2.09
CA PRO A 253 -7.44 -1.73 -1.24
C PRO A 253 -6.14 -2.39 -0.78
N ASP A 254 -6.22 -3.19 0.27
CA ASP A 254 -5.25 -4.25 0.60
C ASP A 254 -5.23 -5.29 -0.55
N LEU A 255 -4.04 -5.61 -1.07
CA LEU A 255 -3.84 -6.58 -2.15
C LEU A 255 -3.47 -7.99 -1.67
N TYR A 256 -3.04 -8.12 -0.42
CA TYR A 256 -2.73 -9.41 0.18
C TYR A 256 -4.00 -10.26 0.40
N THR A 257 -3.79 -11.52 0.77
CA THR A 257 -4.87 -12.45 1.15
C THR A 257 -4.69 -12.91 2.60
N ALA A 258 -5.63 -13.71 3.13
CA ALA A 258 -5.44 -14.42 4.39
C ALA A 258 -4.16 -15.29 4.45
N ASN A 259 -3.59 -15.68 3.30
CA ASN A 259 -2.33 -16.42 3.17
C ASN A 259 -1.09 -15.50 3.04
N GLY A 260 -1.25 -14.18 3.20
CA GLY A 260 -0.20 -13.18 3.03
C GLY A 260 -0.12 -12.62 1.60
N GLY A 261 1.04 -12.02 1.29
CA GLY A 261 1.29 -11.25 0.07
C GLY A 261 1.33 -12.04 -1.24
N GLY A 262 1.26 -13.38 -1.23
CA GLY A 262 1.49 -14.25 -2.40
C GLY A 262 0.59 -14.09 -3.63
N SER A 263 -0.32 -13.11 -3.66
CA SER A 263 -1.04 -12.69 -4.88
C SER A 263 -0.28 -11.62 -5.68
N VAL A 264 0.47 -10.74 -5.00
CA VAL A 264 1.17 -9.59 -5.63
C VAL A 264 2.59 -9.43 -5.11
N GLY A 265 2.83 -9.70 -3.83
CA GLY A 265 4.13 -9.61 -3.18
C GLY A 265 4.67 -8.19 -3.20
N HIS A 266 5.98 -8.06 -3.08
CA HIS A 266 6.69 -6.78 -3.06
C HIS A 266 6.48 -5.88 -4.30
N TRP A 267 5.73 -6.26 -5.33
CA TRP A 267 5.44 -5.40 -6.48
C TRP A 267 4.49 -4.24 -6.18
N ASP A 268 3.82 -4.24 -5.02
CA ASP A 268 3.01 -3.13 -4.52
C ASP A 268 3.10 -2.99 -2.99
N ILE A 269 3.18 -1.75 -2.49
CA ILE A 269 3.16 -1.48 -1.04
C ILE A 269 1.83 -1.86 -0.38
N MET A 270 0.73 -1.88 -1.14
CA MET A 270 -0.59 -2.33 -0.70
C MET A 270 -0.67 -3.87 -0.55
N SER A 271 0.37 -4.61 -0.96
CA SER A 271 0.51 -6.05 -0.72
C SER A 271 1.56 -6.38 0.34
N GLU A 272 2.73 -5.74 0.31
CA GLU A 272 3.82 -5.96 1.26
C GLU A 272 4.46 -4.60 1.63
N ASP A 273 4.15 -4.10 2.83
CA ASP A 273 4.61 -2.82 3.38
C ASP A 273 5.83 -2.94 4.31
N TRP A 274 6.25 -4.17 4.63
CA TRP A 274 7.45 -4.50 5.42
C TRP A 274 8.66 -4.85 4.54
N GLY A 275 9.88 -4.66 5.04
CA GLY A 275 11.12 -4.97 4.31
C GLY A 275 11.54 -3.94 3.27
N ALA A 276 12.17 -4.39 2.18
CA ALA A 276 12.76 -3.54 1.14
C ALA A 276 11.73 -2.63 0.45
N ASN A 277 12.16 -1.43 0.03
CA ASN A 277 11.25 -0.47 -0.59
C ASN A 277 10.69 -0.98 -1.94
N ASN A 278 9.47 -0.55 -2.22
CA ASN A 278 8.74 -0.84 -3.46
C ASN A 278 7.86 0.34 -3.87
N ASP A 279 7.51 0.37 -5.15
CA ASP A 279 6.56 1.32 -5.72
C ASP A 279 5.13 0.74 -5.82
N LEU A 280 4.14 1.60 -6.09
CA LEU A 280 2.81 1.16 -6.52
C LEU A 280 2.83 0.56 -7.93
N LEU A 281 1.91 -0.37 -8.19
CA LEU A 281 1.55 -0.81 -9.53
C LEU A 281 1.08 0.37 -10.39
N GLY A 282 1.39 0.32 -11.68
CA GLY A 282 0.92 1.28 -12.68
C GLY A 282 -0.60 1.42 -12.73
N TRP A 283 -1.35 0.35 -12.41
CA TRP A 283 -2.80 0.41 -12.23
C TRP A 283 -3.22 1.35 -11.09
N HIS A 284 -2.62 1.22 -9.91
CA HIS A 284 -2.86 2.12 -8.78
C HIS A 284 -2.42 3.55 -9.10
N LYS A 285 -1.23 3.74 -9.71
CA LYS A 285 -0.79 5.05 -10.20
C LYS A 285 -1.80 5.67 -11.19
N TRP A 286 -2.41 4.88 -12.08
CA TRP A 286 -3.48 5.39 -12.95
C TRP A 286 -4.73 5.79 -12.14
N LYS A 287 -5.24 4.89 -11.29
CA LYS A 287 -6.40 5.09 -10.41
C LYS A 287 -6.27 6.37 -9.56
N LEU A 288 -5.08 6.65 -9.04
CA LEU A 288 -4.75 7.83 -8.24
C LEU A 288 -4.51 9.11 -9.04
N GLY A 289 -4.59 9.09 -10.38
CA GLY A 289 -4.37 10.27 -11.23
C GLY A 289 -2.89 10.60 -11.49
N TRP A 290 -1.97 9.67 -11.17
CA TRP A 290 -0.53 9.86 -11.32
C TRP A 290 -0.02 9.52 -12.72
N LEU A 291 -0.80 8.78 -13.52
CA LEU A 291 -0.57 8.56 -14.95
C LEU A 291 -1.57 9.36 -15.78
N ASP A 292 -1.09 10.08 -16.80
CA ASP A 292 -1.96 10.73 -17.78
C ASP A 292 -2.64 9.71 -18.71
N THR A 293 -3.75 10.12 -19.33
CA THR A 293 -4.44 9.31 -20.35
C THR A 293 -3.59 9.04 -21.60
N SER A 294 -2.47 9.75 -21.80
CA SER A 294 -1.50 9.44 -22.86
C SER A 294 -0.50 8.35 -22.48
N GLN A 295 -0.37 8.05 -21.19
CA GLN A 295 0.55 7.05 -20.65
C GLN A 295 -0.10 5.67 -20.47
N VAL A 296 -1.41 5.58 -20.63
CA VAL A 296 -2.21 4.36 -20.52
C VAL A 296 -2.73 3.97 -21.91
N SER A 297 -2.48 2.73 -22.32
CA SER A 297 -3.00 2.18 -23.58
C SER A 297 -4.15 1.21 -23.33
N CYS A 298 -5.35 1.60 -23.72
CA CYS A 298 -6.55 0.77 -23.58
C CYS A 298 -6.70 -0.21 -24.76
N VAL A 299 -6.25 -1.45 -24.58
CA VAL A 299 -6.12 -2.45 -25.65
C VAL A 299 -7.41 -3.24 -25.83
N THR A 300 -8.32 -2.71 -26.66
CA THR A 300 -9.67 -3.30 -26.89
C THR A 300 -9.81 -4.03 -28.22
N THR A 301 -9.06 -3.63 -29.24
CA THR A 301 -9.21 -4.11 -30.62
C THR A 301 -8.74 -5.56 -30.78
N PRO A 302 -9.49 -6.44 -31.48
CA PRO A 302 -9.01 -7.75 -31.90
C PRO A 302 -7.80 -7.68 -32.84
N GLY A 303 -7.04 -8.77 -32.93
CA GLY A 303 -5.78 -8.86 -33.66
C GLY A 303 -4.56 -8.60 -32.77
N THR A 304 -3.41 -8.35 -33.39
CA THR A 304 -2.14 -8.09 -32.71
C THR A 304 -1.75 -6.62 -32.87
N THR A 305 -1.44 -5.93 -31.77
CA THR A 305 -0.90 -4.56 -31.75
C THR A 305 0.41 -4.54 -30.97
N GLU A 306 1.40 -3.78 -31.44
CA GLU A 306 2.67 -3.55 -30.75
C GLU A 306 2.66 -2.18 -30.07
N TYR A 307 3.18 -2.13 -28.84
CA TYR A 307 3.32 -0.94 -27.99
C TYR A 307 4.76 -0.84 -27.51
N THR A 308 5.22 0.36 -27.17
CA THR A 308 6.47 0.57 -26.42
C THR A 308 6.13 1.01 -25.01
N LEU A 309 6.74 0.39 -23.99
CA LEU A 309 6.65 0.79 -22.59
C LEU A 309 7.98 1.32 -22.08
N THR A 310 7.93 2.48 -21.42
CA THR A 310 9.05 3.09 -20.70
C THR A 310 9.01 2.61 -19.24
N PRO A 311 10.16 2.30 -18.59
CA PRO A 311 10.21 1.84 -17.20
C PRO A 311 9.37 2.70 -16.25
N LEU A 312 8.61 2.05 -15.36
CA LEU A 312 7.56 2.69 -14.57
C LEU A 312 8.10 3.85 -13.73
N ALA A 313 9.26 3.68 -13.09
CA ALA A 313 9.88 4.67 -12.23
C ALA A 313 10.32 5.98 -12.93
N ARG A 314 10.46 5.99 -14.27
CA ARG A 314 10.90 7.18 -15.03
C ARG A 314 9.72 8.11 -15.30
N GLU A 315 9.95 9.40 -15.43
CA GLU A 315 8.90 10.34 -15.86
C GLU A 315 8.54 10.16 -17.34
N GLY A 316 7.29 10.45 -17.71
CA GLY A 316 6.82 10.43 -19.10
C GLY A 316 6.80 9.04 -19.77
N GLY A 317 6.55 9.02 -21.08
CA GLY A 317 6.40 7.78 -21.85
C GLY A 317 5.14 6.97 -21.52
N ALA A 318 4.85 5.95 -22.32
CA ALA A 318 3.76 5.02 -22.05
C ALA A 318 4.17 4.04 -20.93
N LYS A 319 3.30 3.85 -19.95
CA LYS A 319 3.59 3.12 -18.70
C LYS A 319 2.78 1.85 -18.52
N LEU A 320 1.51 1.88 -18.92
CA LEU A 320 0.53 0.85 -18.62
C LEU A 320 -0.21 0.42 -19.89
N LEU A 321 -0.18 -0.86 -20.21
CA LEU A 321 -1.15 -1.46 -21.11
C LEU A 321 -2.28 -2.05 -20.27
N PHE A 322 -3.54 -1.80 -20.62
CA PHE A 322 -4.67 -2.48 -20.01
C PHE A 322 -5.52 -3.19 -21.05
N VAL A 323 -5.75 -4.49 -20.83
CA VAL A 323 -6.43 -5.42 -21.72
C VAL A 323 -7.75 -5.84 -21.04
N PRO A 324 -8.85 -5.08 -21.20
CA PRO A 324 -10.10 -5.37 -20.49
C PRO A 324 -10.70 -6.70 -20.96
N VAL A 325 -11.03 -7.56 -20.01
CA VAL A 325 -11.71 -8.85 -20.23
C VAL A 325 -13.22 -8.68 -20.08
N SER A 326 -13.65 -7.84 -19.15
CA SER A 326 -15.03 -7.42 -18.95
C SER A 326 -15.08 -6.01 -18.33
N GLY A 327 -16.27 -5.49 -18.04
CA GLY A 327 -16.41 -4.26 -17.25
C GLY A 327 -15.96 -4.36 -15.78
N ARG A 328 -15.48 -5.53 -15.32
CA ARG A 328 -15.03 -5.80 -13.94
C ARG A 328 -13.56 -6.21 -13.82
N THR A 329 -12.98 -6.80 -14.86
CA THR A 329 -11.62 -7.36 -14.83
C THR A 329 -10.89 -7.12 -16.15
N GLY A 330 -9.57 -6.98 -16.07
CA GLY A 330 -8.66 -7.00 -17.20
C GLY A 330 -7.22 -7.33 -16.79
N TYR A 331 -6.35 -7.48 -17.79
CA TYR A 331 -4.91 -7.61 -17.56
C TYR A 331 -4.23 -6.27 -17.67
N ALA A 332 -3.41 -5.94 -16.68
CA ALA A 332 -2.45 -4.87 -16.73
C ALA A 332 -1.07 -5.42 -17.10
N ALA A 333 -0.28 -4.63 -17.82
CA ALA A 333 1.13 -4.90 -18.09
C ALA A 333 1.96 -3.62 -18.02
N GLU A 334 3.07 -3.66 -17.29
CA GLU A 334 3.95 -2.52 -17.01
C GLU A 334 5.43 -2.95 -16.95
N LEU A 335 6.34 -2.07 -17.31
CA LEU A 335 7.78 -2.36 -17.27
C LEU A 335 8.37 -1.97 -15.92
N ARG A 336 8.79 -2.96 -15.12
CA ARG A 336 9.45 -2.74 -13.82
C ARG A 336 10.96 -2.90 -13.95
N THR A 337 11.70 -1.98 -13.34
CA THR A 337 13.16 -1.95 -13.28
C THR A 337 13.59 -1.55 -11.87
N ARG A 338 14.88 -1.71 -11.54
CA ARG A 338 15.42 -1.36 -10.22
C ARG A 338 15.70 0.15 -10.11
N GLU A 339 14.64 0.95 -10.16
CA GLU A 339 14.64 2.41 -10.24
C GLU A 339 13.51 2.99 -9.38
N GLY A 340 13.60 4.27 -8.98
CA GLY A 340 12.58 4.90 -8.14
C GLY A 340 12.49 4.26 -6.75
N ASN A 341 11.29 3.86 -6.34
CA ASN A 341 11.08 3.17 -5.05
C ASN A 341 11.40 1.66 -5.11
N ASP A 342 11.61 1.07 -6.29
CA ASP A 342 11.78 -0.37 -6.48
C ASP A 342 13.21 -0.86 -6.15
N GLU A 343 13.50 -1.06 -4.86
CA GLU A 343 14.83 -1.45 -4.38
C GLU A 343 15.18 -2.93 -4.56
N ALA A 344 14.17 -3.81 -4.51
CA ALA A 344 14.35 -5.26 -4.47
C ALA A 344 14.30 -5.97 -5.85
N VAL A 345 14.00 -5.22 -6.93
CA VAL A 345 13.84 -5.78 -8.28
C VAL A 345 15.15 -6.39 -8.79
N CYS A 346 15.22 -7.73 -8.74
CA CYS A 346 16.37 -8.51 -9.18
C CYS A 346 16.27 -8.98 -10.64
N ARG A 347 15.06 -9.08 -11.20
CA ARG A 347 14.79 -9.37 -12.63
C ARG A 347 13.93 -8.27 -13.25
N PRO A 348 14.52 -7.22 -13.86
CA PRO A 348 13.77 -6.22 -14.60
C PRO A 348 13.03 -6.82 -15.81
N GLY A 349 11.79 -6.43 -16.04
CA GLY A 349 10.97 -6.99 -17.11
C GLY A 349 9.53 -6.49 -17.13
N LEU A 350 8.71 -7.12 -17.97
CA LEU A 350 7.29 -6.81 -18.09
C LEU A 350 6.50 -7.54 -16.99
N LEU A 351 6.11 -6.83 -15.94
CA LEU A 351 5.20 -7.35 -14.92
C LEU A 351 3.78 -7.40 -15.50
N ILE A 352 3.12 -8.56 -15.39
CA ILE A 352 1.76 -8.79 -15.89
C ILE A 352 0.88 -9.24 -14.73
N TYR A 353 -0.31 -8.65 -14.59
CA TYR A 353 -1.23 -8.96 -13.50
C TYR A 353 -2.70 -8.86 -13.94
N GLU A 354 -3.58 -9.67 -13.36
CA GLU A 354 -5.03 -9.51 -13.47
C GLU A 354 -5.51 -8.57 -12.37
N VAL A 355 -6.37 -7.61 -12.73
CA VAL A 355 -7.05 -6.70 -11.81
C VAL A 355 -8.53 -7.04 -11.82
N ASN A 356 -9.14 -7.22 -10.66
CA ASN A 356 -10.56 -7.51 -10.50
C ASN A 356 -11.23 -6.51 -9.54
N ALA A 357 -12.05 -5.62 -10.10
CA ALA A 357 -12.77 -4.62 -9.33
C ALA A 357 -13.95 -5.17 -8.52
N ASP A 358 -14.36 -6.43 -8.70
CA ASP A 358 -15.48 -7.05 -7.97
C ASP A 358 -15.01 -8.00 -6.84
N VAL A 359 -13.81 -7.75 -6.29
CA VAL A 359 -13.21 -8.44 -5.14
C VAL A 359 -12.90 -7.43 -4.05
N ASP A 360 -13.19 -7.78 -2.80
CA ASP A 360 -12.97 -6.93 -1.62
C ASP A 360 -11.49 -6.76 -1.28
N THR A 361 -11.18 -5.66 -0.60
CA THR A 361 -9.91 -5.42 0.10
C THR A 361 -9.50 -6.62 0.97
N GLY A 362 -8.23 -7.04 0.89
CA GLY A 362 -7.67 -8.16 1.67
C GLY A 362 -8.07 -9.55 1.16
N MET A 363 -8.75 -9.63 0.01
CA MET A 363 -9.17 -10.87 -0.64
C MET A 363 -8.45 -11.13 -1.98
N GLY A 364 -7.35 -10.41 -2.25
CA GLY A 364 -6.58 -10.52 -3.49
C GLY A 364 -7.28 -9.96 -4.73
N PRO A 365 -7.69 -8.67 -4.76
CA PRO A 365 -8.29 -8.05 -5.94
C PRO A 365 -7.32 -7.86 -7.12
N VAL A 366 -6.02 -8.06 -6.91
CA VAL A 366 -4.97 -8.10 -7.94
C VAL A 366 -4.18 -9.40 -7.83
N THR A 367 -3.81 -10.00 -8.96
CA THR A 367 -2.96 -11.21 -9.01
C THR A 367 -1.87 -11.08 -10.06
N VAL A 368 -0.61 -11.13 -9.64
CA VAL A 368 0.58 -11.16 -10.49
C VAL A 368 0.73 -12.53 -11.16
N TYR A 369 1.05 -12.52 -12.45
CA TYR A 369 1.46 -13.71 -13.18
C TYR A 369 2.98 -13.80 -13.17
N ASP A 370 3.46 -14.79 -12.44
CA ASP A 370 4.84 -15.20 -12.48
C ASP A 370 5.15 -16.02 -13.75
N SER A 371 6.27 -15.66 -14.38
CA SER A 371 6.89 -16.30 -15.56
C SER A 371 7.83 -17.46 -15.20
N GLU A 372 8.43 -17.47 -14.00
CA GLU A 372 9.48 -18.40 -13.56
C GLU A 372 8.96 -19.33 -12.45
N ARG A 373 7.81 -19.96 -12.69
CA ARG A 373 7.08 -20.75 -11.69
C ARG A 373 7.90 -21.85 -11.04
N ASP A 374 7.78 -21.92 -9.72
CA ASP A 374 8.50 -22.82 -8.83
C ASP A 374 10.04 -22.62 -8.86
N SER A 375 10.54 -21.43 -9.29
CA SER A 375 11.98 -21.10 -9.25
C SER A 375 12.51 -20.94 -7.83
N GLY A 376 11.64 -20.57 -6.88
CA GLY A 376 12.00 -20.15 -5.55
C GLY A 376 12.51 -18.71 -5.44
N GLY A 377 12.52 -17.91 -6.52
CA GLY A 377 12.86 -16.49 -6.48
C GLY A 377 14.32 -16.10 -6.76
N CYS A 378 14.51 -14.89 -7.34
CA CYS A 378 15.82 -14.25 -7.49
C CYS A 378 16.33 -13.46 -6.27
N THR A 379 15.54 -13.26 -5.21
CA THR A 379 16.00 -12.60 -3.96
C THR A 379 15.70 -13.37 -2.67
N ARG A 380 16.43 -13.00 -1.61
CA ARG A 380 16.27 -13.45 -0.22
C ARG A 380 16.17 -12.27 0.76
N SER A 381 15.81 -11.08 0.27
CA SER A 381 15.54 -9.91 1.11
C SER A 381 14.47 -10.23 2.15
N PRO A 382 14.61 -9.79 3.42
CA PRO A 382 13.55 -9.89 4.41
C PRO A 382 12.25 -9.25 3.93
N ASN A 383 11.13 -9.89 4.25
CA ASN A 383 9.77 -9.43 3.95
C ASN A 383 9.50 -9.12 2.46
N VAL A 384 10.17 -9.83 1.56
CA VAL A 384 9.85 -9.90 0.13
C VAL A 384 9.35 -11.30 -0.21
N HIS A 385 8.20 -11.41 -0.87
CA HIS A 385 7.71 -12.69 -1.40
C HIS A 385 8.68 -13.28 -2.44
N ALA A 386 9.57 -14.17 -2.00
CA ALA A 386 10.68 -14.65 -2.81
C ALA A 386 10.22 -15.22 -4.17
N GLU A 387 9.20 -16.08 -4.17
CA GLU A 387 8.64 -16.72 -5.39
C GLU A 387 8.10 -15.72 -6.43
N LEU A 388 7.77 -14.48 -6.03
CA LEU A 388 7.32 -13.46 -6.98
C LEU A 388 8.46 -12.50 -7.39
N SER A 389 9.69 -12.67 -6.89
CA SER A 389 10.78 -11.71 -7.13
C SER A 389 11.33 -11.68 -8.57
N ASP A 390 11.12 -12.75 -9.33
CA ASP A 390 11.47 -12.95 -10.74
C ASP A 390 10.25 -13.02 -11.68
N ALA A 391 9.05 -12.69 -11.19
CA ALA A 391 7.80 -12.68 -11.95
C ALA A 391 7.78 -11.89 -13.30
N PRO A 392 8.56 -10.80 -13.52
CA PRO A 392 8.45 -10.02 -14.75
C PRO A 392 9.01 -10.72 -16.00
N PHE A 393 8.21 -10.79 -17.06
CA PHE A 393 8.56 -11.44 -18.32
C PHE A 393 9.71 -10.72 -19.05
N ALA A 394 10.68 -11.49 -19.54
CA ALA A 394 11.86 -11.03 -20.27
C ALA A 394 11.66 -11.03 -21.80
N PRO A 395 12.50 -10.33 -22.58
CA PRO A 395 12.49 -10.37 -24.05
C PRO A 395 12.48 -11.79 -24.65
N GLY A 396 11.44 -12.09 -25.42
CA GLY A 396 11.19 -13.40 -26.02
C GLY A 396 10.12 -14.24 -25.32
N GLU A 397 9.72 -13.87 -24.09
CA GLU A 397 8.72 -14.58 -23.30
C GLU A 397 7.29 -14.07 -23.57
N ASP A 398 6.29 -14.93 -23.33
CA ASP A 398 4.87 -14.56 -23.45
C ASP A 398 3.97 -15.14 -22.36
N PHE A 399 3.03 -14.30 -21.92
CA PHE A 399 1.86 -14.69 -21.15
C PHE A 399 0.71 -15.05 -22.10
N GLU A 400 0.01 -16.17 -21.85
CA GLU A 400 -1.13 -16.62 -22.66
C GLU A 400 -2.31 -17.11 -21.79
N ASP A 401 -3.45 -16.40 -21.84
CA ASP A 401 -4.75 -16.95 -21.42
C ASP A 401 -5.55 -17.39 -22.66
N ARG A 402 -5.53 -18.70 -22.91
CA ARG A 402 -6.27 -19.34 -24.02
C ARG A 402 -7.79 -19.29 -23.88
N ARG A 403 -8.33 -19.15 -22.66
CA ARG A 403 -9.77 -19.08 -22.40
C ARG A 403 -10.31 -17.68 -22.68
N LYS A 404 -9.54 -16.65 -22.34
CA LYS A 404 -9.85 -15.24 -22.59
C LYS A 404 -9.38 -14.74 -23.97
N GLY A 405 -8.63 -15.56 -24.71
CA GLY A 405 -8.15 -15.24 -26.07
C GLY A 405 -7.04 -14.20 -26.09
N ILE A 406 -6.28 -14.07 -24.99
CA ILE A 406 -5.29 -13.01 -24.78
C ILE A 406 -3.88 -13.59 -24.76
N ARG A 407 -2.96 -12.96 -25.48
CA ARG A 407 -1.52 -13.19 -25.36
C ARG A 407 -0.77 -11.87 -25.28
N ILE A 408 0.19 -11.77 -24.38
CA ILE A 408 1.07 -10.61 -24.19
C ILE A 408 2.52 -11.09 -24.32
N THR A 409 3.26 -10.62 -25.32
CA THR A 409 4.61 -11.07 -25.65
C THR A 409 5.60 -9.91 -25.57
N VAL A 410 6.74 -10.12 -24.89
CA VAL A 410 7.83 -9.14 -24.88
C VAL A 410 8.66 -9.31 -26.16
N ALA A 411 8.46 -8.41 -27.13
CA ALA A 411 9.09 -8.49 -28.44
C ALA A 411 10.56 -8.03 -28.46
N GLY A 412 11.00 -7.30 -27.44
CA GLY A 412 12.40 -6.93 -27.23
C GLY A 412 12.58 -5.59 -26.52
N ALA A 413 13.73 -5.39 -25.89
CA ALA A 413 14.15 -4.08 -25.40
C ALA A 413 14.72 -3.22 -26.55
N ASP A 414 14.86 -1.91 -26.32
CA ASP A 414 15.72 -1.01 -27.08
C ASP A 414 16.93 -0.53 -26.25
N LEU A 415 17.71 0.40 -26.82
CA LEU A 415 18.93 0.94 -26.18
C LEU A 415 18.65 1.94 -25.05
N ALA A 416 17.44 2.47 -24.91
CA ALA A 416 17.02 3.27 -23.77
C ALA A 416 16.55 2.40 -22.59
N GLY A 417 16.31 1.11 -22.85
CA GLY A 417 15.74 0.16 -21.90
C GLY A 417 14.21 0.10 -21.96
N ASP A 418 13.58 0.72 -22.97
CA ASP A 418 12.14 0.63 -23.19
C ASP A 418 11.80 -0.70 -23.87
N TYR A 419 10.66 -1.30 -23.52
CA TYR A 419 10.26 -2.62 -24.00
C TYR A 419 9.18 -2.51 -25.07
N ARG A 420 9.41 -3.15 -26.23
CA ARG A 420 8.37 -3.41 -27.23
C ARG A 420 7.55 -4.62 -26.78
N VAL A 421 6.23 -4.44 -26.66
CA VAL A 421 5.27 -5.43 -26.18
C VAL A 421 4.18 -5.64 -27.22
N ARG A 422 3.93 -6.89 -27.61
CA ARG A 422 2.83 -7.25 -28.51
C ARG A 422 1.68 -7.81 -27.71
N VAL A 423 0.51 -7.19 -27.83
CA VAL A 423 -0.74 -7.71 -27.28
C VAL A 423 -1.57 -8.28 -28.42
N THR A 424 -1.99 -9.53 -28.29
CA THR A 424 -2.90 -10.21 -29.22
C THR A 424 -4.21 -10.52 -28.51
N ARG A 425 -5.32 -10.10 -29.12
CA ARG A 425 -6.70 -10.44 -28.71
C ARG A 425 -7.37 -11.22 -29.84
N ARG A 426 -8.03 -12.33 -29.52
CA ARG A 426 -8.71 -13.21 -30.50
C ARG A 426 -10.22 -13.20 -30.34
#